data_AF-A0A1N7QUH7-F1
#
_entry.id   AF-A0A1N7QUH7-F1
#
_cell.length_a   1.000
_cell.length_b   1.000
_cell.length_c   1.000
_cell.angle_alpha   90.00
_cell.angle_beta   90.00
_cell.angle_gamma   90.00
#
_symmetry.space_group_name_H-M   'P 1'
#
loop_
_entity.id
_entity.type
_entity.pdbx_description
1 polymer ?
#
loop_
_entity_poly.entity_id
_entity_poly.type
_entity_poly.pdbx_seq_one_letter_code
_entity_poly.pdbx_strand_id
1 'polypeptide(L)'
;MKNQYIYQYKDHLGNVRISFGRTSAGALEITDANDYYPFGMNHLKTGNAFFGQGNYKNYKYNGKELQETGMYDYGARLYMSDLGRWGVVDPLAETSRRWSTYTYAFNNPLRFIDPDGMENQDIHLLGNLADKALEQLNANSSLTMTKDSNGKLETANLSKSDYNNLSATDKVLYNGIKDSNIDSKIYADNNNITPDGGLIPGGSFGGANYDSATKISTGTQYTNPEVLGNAESFTGTQKGTGMTHEVVENVLITQESFKTKSDVPIKTALNSSPIFDKFHDQTRSMMPYDNLVISARTRFETAGTTRKYYEGFAGKKDANGKIQTQPLYKVYSDDKRLKK
;
A
#
# COMPACT_ATOMS: atom_id res chain seq x y z
N MET A 1 -8.28 -38.61 3.52
CA MET A 1 -8.31 -37.49 2.56
C MET A 1 -7.83 -38.01 1.21
N LYS A 2 -8.48 -37.68 0.10
CA LYS A 2 -7.94 -37.96 -1.24
C LYS A 2 -6.85 -36.92 -1.52
N ASN A 3 -5.61 -37.32 -1.72
CA ASN A 3 -4.52 -36.42 -2.15
C ASN A 3 -4.72 -36.06 -3.64
N GLN A 4 -5.70 -35.19 -3.91
CA GLN A 4 -6.11 -34.81 -5.24
C GLN A 4 -6.01 -33.29 -5.37
N TYR A 5 -5.29 -32.83 -6.39
CA TYR A 5 -5.28 -31.41 -6.74
C TYR A 5 -6.60 -31.03 -7.41
N ILE A 6 -7.20 -29.94 -6.92
CA ILE A 6 -8.37 -29.32 -7.52
C ILE A 6 -7.94 -28.00 -8.13
N TYR A 7 -8.29 -27.79 -9.40
CA TYR A 7 -8.06 -26.56 -10.15
C TYR A 7 -9.37 -25.82 -10.34
N GLN A 8 -9.29 -24.49 -10.31
CA GLN A 8 -10.45 -23.62 -10.45
C GLN A 8 -10.30 -22.72 -11.67
N TYR A 9 -11.29 -22.74 -12.55
CA TYR A 9 -11.47 -21.74 -13.59
C TYR A 9 -12.33 -20.59 -13.07
N LYS A 10 -11.80 -19.38 -13.14
CA LYS A 10 -12.42 -18.16 -12.58
C LYS A 10 -12.78 -17.17 -13.68
N ASP A 11 -13.82 -16.37 -13.47
CA ASP A 11 -14.20 -15.29 -14.38
C ASP A 11 -13.41 -13.99 -14.12
N HIS A 12 -13.76 -12.91 -14.82
CA HIS A 12 -13.05 -11.62 -14.73
C HIS A 12 -13.13 -10.96 -13.35
N LEU A 13 -14.09 -11.37 -12.51
CA LEU A 13 -14.28 -10.91 -11.13
C LEU A 13 -13.72 -11.91 -10.10
N GLY A 14 -13.08 -12.98 -10.55
CA GLY A 14 -12.53 -14.00 -9.65
C GLY A 14 -13.57 -15.00 -9.12
N ASN A 15 -14.80 -15.01 -9.66
CA ASN A 15 -15.79 -16.01 -9.26
C ASN A 15 -15.40 -17.39 -9.77
N VAL A 16 -15.46 -18.41 -8.92
CA VAL A 16 -15.17 -19.79 -9.32
C VAL A 16 -16.33 -20.32 -10.17
N ARG A 17 -16.08 -20.51 -11.48
CA ARG A 17 -17.08 -21.02 -12.44
C ARG A 17 -17.04 -22.53 -12.56
N ILE A 18 -15.84 -23.10 -12.62
CA ILE A 18 -15.65 -24.56 -12.75
C ILE A 18 -14.55 -24.98 -11.80
N SER A 19 -14.80 -26.01 -10.99
CA SER A 19 -13.76 -26.75 -10.28
C SER A 19 -13.59 -28.11 -10.95
N PHE A 20 -12.35 -28.51 -11.20
CA PHE A 20 -12.05 -29.77 -11.85
C PHE A 20 -10.77 -30.40 -11.28
N GLY A 21 -10.68 -31.72 -11.36
CA GLY A 21 -9.54 -32.50 -10.87
C GLY A 21 -9.34 -33.75 -11.72
N ARG A 22 -8.30 -34.53 -11.40
CA ARG A 22 -8.08 -35.83 -12.05
C ARG A 22 -8.63 -36.95 -11.18
N THR A 23 -9.42 -37.83 -11.77
CA THR A 23 -9.85 -39.08 -11.14
C THR A 23 -8.63 -39.94 -10.78
N SER A 24 -8.84 -40.97 -9.95
CA SER A 24 -7.80 -41.96 -9.64
C SER A 24 -7.28 -42.70 -10.88
N ALA A 25 -8.04 -42.72 -11.99
CA ALA A 25 -7.65 -43.27 -13.29
C ALA A 25 -6.94 -42.24 -14.21
N GLY A 26 -6.69 -41.02 -13.73
CA GLY A 26 -6.00 -39.96 -14.46
C GLY A 26 -6.87 -39.15 -15.42
N ALA A 27 -8.14 -39.52 -15.62
CA ALA A 27 -9.10 -38.78 -16.45
C ALA A 27 -9.53 -37.48 -15.76
N LEU A 28 -9.77 -36.42 -16.55
CA LEU A 28 -10.24 -35.13 -16.07
C LEU A 28 -11.74 -35.20 -15.72
N GLU A 29 -12.11 -34.68 -14.56
CA GLU A 29 -13.48 -34.67 -14.05
C GLU A 29 -13.83 -33.28 -13.52
N ILE A 30 -14.99 -32.76 -13.91
CA ILE A 30 -15.57 -31.55 -13.33
C ILE A 30 -16.21 -31.93 -12.00
N THR A 31 -15.72 -31.33 -10.92
CA THR A 31 -16.18 -31.62 -9.55
C THR A 31 -17.19 -30.62 -9.03
N ASP A 32 -17.23 -29.42 -9.61
CA ASP A 32 -18.23 -28.39 -9.33
C ASP A 32 -18.39 -27.43 -10.52
N ALA A 33 -19.62 -26.97 -10.77
CA ALA A 33 -19.92 -26.00 -11.81
C ALA A 33 -20.91 -24.97 -11.27
N ASN A 34 -20.55 -23.69 -11.35
CA ASN A 34 -21.29 -22.60 -10.75
C ASN A 34 -21.51 -21.48 -11.75
N ASP A 35 -22.74 -21.02 -11.82
CA ASP A 35 -23.08 -19.74 -12.44
C ASP A 35 -23.63 -18.81 -11.36
N TYR A 36 -23.45 -17.51 -11.54
CA TYR A 36 -23.86 -16.51 -10.56
C TYR A 36 -24.75 -15.48 -11.22
N TYR A 37 -25.80 -15.09 -10.49
CA TYR A 37 -26.47 -13.81 -10.73
C TYR A 37 -25.50 -12.66 -10.45
N PRO A 38 -25.77 -11.43 -10.95
CA PRO A 38 -24.85 -10.31 -10.80
C PRO A 38 -24.41 -10.05 -9.35
N PHE A 39 -25.29 -10.24 -8.37
CA PHE A 39 -25.03 -10.05 -6.95
C PHE A 39 -24.51 -11.29 -6.21
N GLY A 40 -24.14 -12.35 -6.94
CA GLY A 40 -23.41 -13.48 -6.38
C GLY A 40 -24.25 -14.64 -5.85
N MET A 41 -25.57 -14.55 -5.95
CA MET A 41 -26.43 -15.71 -5.74
C MET A 41 -26.12 -16.76 -6.81
N ASN A 42 -25.93 -18.02 -6.39
CA ASN A 42 -25.62 -19.11 -7.30
C ASN A 42 -26.87 -19.51 -8.11
N HIS A 43 -26.72 -19.61 -9.42
CA HIS A 43 -27.73 -20.13 -10.33
C HIS A 43 -27.72 -21.65 -10.25
N LEU A 44 -28.64 -22.21 -9.46
CA LEU A 44 -28.79 -23.65 -9.27
C LEU A 44 -29.28 -24.31 -10.56
N LYS A 45 -28.36 -24.80 -11.41
CA LYS A 45 -28.71 -25.57 -12.62
C LYS A 45 -29.44 -26.89 -12.32
N THR A 46 -29.33 -27.40 -11.09
CA THR A 46 -29.81 -28.72 -10.67
C THR A 46 -30.65 -28.71 -9.38
N GLY A 47 -31.06 -27.53 -8.88
CA GLY A 47 -32.03 -27.40 -7.78
C GLY A 47 -31.52 -27.69 -6.37
N ASN A 48 -30.22 -27.98 -6.18
CA ASN A 48 -29.64 -28.24 -4.85
C ASN A 48 -28.58 -27.19 -4.50
N ALA A 49 -28.83 -26.38 -3.47
CA ALA A 49 -27.82 -25.49 -2.89
C ALA A 49 -26.89 -26.30 -1.96
N PHE A 50 -25.58 -26.32 -2.27
CA PHE A 50 -24.59 -26.98 -1.43
C PHE A 50 -24.16 -26.03 -0.30
N PHE A 51 -24.62 -26.31 0.92
CA PHE A 51 -24.19 -25.68 2.17
C PHE A 51 -23.31 -26.64 2.98
N GLY A 52 -22.28 -27.20 2.33
CA GLY A 52 -21.42 -28.23 2.95
C GLY A 52 -20.35 -27.62 3.87
N GLN A 53 -20.05 -28.27 4.98
CA GLN A 53 -19.03 -27.81 5.93
C GLN A 53 -17.61 -28.11 5.44
N GLY A 54 -16.71 -27.11 5.50
CA GLY A 54 -15.24 -27.29 5.38
C GLY A 54 -14.73 -27.88 4.07
N ASN A 55 -15.39 -27.61 2.95
CA ASN A 55 -15.01 -28.16 1.64
C ASN A 55 -14.47 -27.05 0.71
N TYR A 56 -13.53 -27.41 -0.19
CA TYR A 56 -13.02 -26.49 -1.22
C TYR A 56 -14.14 -25.91 -2.11
N LYS A 57 -15.29 -26.60 -2.17
CA LYS A 57 -16.50 -26.15 -2.89
C LYS A 57 -17.16 -24.91 -2.28
N ASN A 58 -16.76 -24.50 -1.07
CA ASN A 58 -17.33 -23.36 -0.36
C ASN A 58 -16.79 -22.03 -0.90
N TYR A 59 -15.59 -22.01 -1.49
CA TYR A 59 -15.03 -20.82 -2.12
C TYR A 59 -15.67 -20.60 -3.50
N LYS A 60 -16.58 -19.63 -3.59
CA LYS A 60 -17.46 -19.45 -4.76
C LYS A 60 -17.37 -18.03 -5.34
N TYR A 61 -18.31 -17.16 -4.98
CA TYR A 61 -18.39 -15.79 -5.48
C TYR A 61 -17.24 -14.94 -4.92
N ASN A 62 -16.55 -14.19 -5.79
CA ASN A 62 -15.31 -13.43 -5.55
C ASN A 62 -14.21 -14.21 -4.82
N GLY A 63 -14.24 -15.55 -4.92
CA GLY A 63 -13.33 -16.43 -4.19
C GLY A 63 -13.52 -16.39 -2.67
N LYS A 64 -14.65 -15.91 -2.18
CA LYS A 64 -15.00 -15.87 -0.75
C LYS A 64 -15.71 -17.15 -0.32
N GLU A 65 -15.56 -17.49 0.96
CA GLU A 65 -16.16 -18.68 1.53
C GLU A 65 -17.66 -18.47 1.76
N LEU A 66 -18.49 -19.35 1.19
CA LEU A 66 -19.91 -19.45 1.49
C LEU A 66 -20.11 -20.22 2.79
N GLN A 67 -20.67 -19.55 3.79
CA GLN A 67 -20.99 -20.12 5.09
C GLN A 67 -22.29 -20.94 5.04
N GLU A 68 -22.49 -21.81 6.05
CA GLU A 68 -23.71 -22.64 6.21
C GLU A 68 -25.00 -21.80 6.27
N THR A 69 -24.87 -20.54 6.70
CA THR A 69 -25.96 -19.55 6.76
C THR A 69 -26.36 -19.00 5.39
N GLY A 70 -25.65 -19.37 4.32
CA GLY A 70 -25.85 -18.85 2.97
C GLY A 70 -25.25 -17.46 2.72
N MET A 71 -24.47 -16.96 3.67
CA MET A 71 -23.74 -15.69 3.56
C MET A 71 -22.29 -15.92 3.15
N TYR A 72 -21.73 -15.01 2.37
CA TYR A 72 -20.30 -15.04 2.06
C TYR A 72 -19.49 -14.32 3.14
N ASP A 73 -18.41 -14.95 3.58
CA ASP A 73 -17.48 -14.32 4.52
C ASP A 73 -16.42 -13.51 3.77
N TYR A 74 -16.48 -12.18 3.92
CA TYR A 74 -15.50 -11.24 3.39
C TYR A 74 -14.44 -10.84 4.42
N GLY A 75 -14.47 -11.42 5.62
CA GLY A 75 -13.59 -11.10 6.74
C GLY A 75 -14.20 -10.03 7.63
N ALA A 76 -14.32 -8.80 7.14
CA ALA A 76 -14.90 -7.70 7.93
C ALA A 76 -16.43 -7.83 8.09
N ARG A 77 -17.10 -8.44 7.11
CA ARG A 77 -18.57 -8.51 7.04
C ARG A 77 -19.05 -9.80 6.38
N LEU A 78 -20.26 -10.22 6.76
CA LEU A 78 -21.01 -11.28 6.08
C LEU A 78 -21.88 -10.66 4.98
N TYR A 79 -21.73 -11.15 3.75
CA TYR A 79 -22.44 -10.68 2.57
C TYR A 79 -23.64 -11.57 2.23
N MET A 80 -24.82 -10.96 2.10
CA MET A 80 -26.07 -11.61 1.72
C MET A 80 -26.27 -11.50 0.20
N SER A 81 -25.87 -12.55 -0.52
CA SER A 81 -25.88 -12.56 -1.98
C SER A 81 -27.27 -12.66 -2.63
N ASP A 82 -28.24 -13.17 -1.87
CA ASP A 82 -29.66 -13.22 -2.21
C ASP A 82 -30.31 -11.83 -2.19
N LEU A 83 -29.90 -10.98 -1.26
CA LEU A 83 -30.38 -9.59 -1.13
C LEU A 83 -29.49 -8.57 -1.85
N GLY A 84 -28.24 -8.93 -2.17
CA GLY A 84 -27.26 -8.00 -2.73
C GLY A 84 -26.83 -6.91 -1.73
N ARG A 85 -26.72 -7.28 -0.44
CA ARG A 85 -26.49 -6.36 0.67
C ARG A 85 -25.54 -6.97 1.71
N TRP A 86 -24.90 -6.10 2.49
CA TRP A 86 -24.20 -6.53 3.70
C TRP A 86 -25.19 -6.94 4.80
N GLY A 87 -24.87 -7.97 5.58
CA GLY A 87 -25.67 -8.41 6.71
C GLY A 87 -25.56 -7.49 7.94
N VAL A 88 -24.55 -6.61 7.94
CA VAL A 88 -24.29 -5.63 8.99
C VAL A 88 -23.98 -4.27 8.38
N VAL A 89 -24.10 -3.21 9.19
CA VAL A 89 -23.74 -1.84 8.80
C VAL A 89 -22.26 -1.82 8.41
N ASP A 90 -21.97 -1.17 7.28
CA ASP A 90 -20.60 -0.87 6.87
C ASP A 90 -19.84 -0.12 7.99
N PRO A 91 -18.71 -0.64 8.48
CA PRO A 91 -17.86 0.09 9.43
C PRO A 91 -17.41 1.46 8.91
N LEU A 92 -17.48 1.69 7.60
CA LEU A 92 -17.19 2.95 6.91
C LEU A 92 -18.45 3.59 6.31
N ALA A 93 -19.63 3.27 6.83
CA ALA A 93 -20.92 3.81 6.39
C ALA A 93 -20.93 5.34 6.28
N GLU A 94 -20.24 6.04 7.19
CA GLU A 94 -20.10 7.49 7.25
C GLU A 94 -19.34 8.10 6.06
N THR A 95 -18.48 7.31 5.40
CA THR A 95 -17.70 7.76 4.24
C THR A 95 -18.57 7.89 2.99
N SER A 96 -19.71 7.20 2.95
CA SER A 96 -20.58 7.09 1.79
C SER A 96 -21.98 7.66 2.05
N ARG A 97 -22.08 8.98 2.23
CA ARG A 97 -23.35 9.66 2.56
C ARG A 97 -24.49 9.45 1.55
N ARG A 98 -24.18 9.09 0.29
CA ARG A 98 -25.16 8.91 -0.79
C ARG A 98 -25.64 7.48 -0.97
N TRP A 99 -25.07 6.53 -0.22
CA TRP A 99 -25.36 5.12 -0.36
C TRP A 99 -25.89 4.56 0.95
N SER A 100 -26.73 3.53 0.88
CA SER A 100 -27.17 2.83 2.09
C SER A 100 -25.95 2.21 2.76
N THR A 101 -25.94 2.22 4.09
CA THR A 101 -24.89 1.62 4.93
C THR A 101 -24.77 0.10 4.75
N TYR A 102 -25.66 -0.52 3.98
CA TYR A 102 -25.65 -1.94 3.64
C TYR A 102 -25.36 -2.18 2.15
N THR A 103 -24.99 -1.14 1.40
CA THR A 103 -24.78 -1.22 -0.06
C THR A 103 -23.56 -2.06 -0.38
N TYR A 104 -23.73 -3.03 -1.27
CA TYR A 104 -22.62 -3.80 -1.83
C TYR A 104 -22.21 -3.24 -3.19
N ALA A 105 -20.90 -3.04 -3.39
CA ALA A 105 -20.29 -2.68 -4.68
C ALA A 105 -20.98 -1.50 -5.42
N PHE A 106 -21.49 -0.50 -4.69
CA PHE A 106 -22.25 0.63 -5.23
C PHE A 106 -23.42 0.23 -6.16
N ASN A 107 -24.05 -0.92 -5.89
CA ASN A 107 -25.07 -1.55 -6.75
C ASN A 107 -24.61 -1.88 -8.18
N ASN A 108 -23.30 -1.96 -8.43
CA ASN A 108 -22.74 -2.38 -9.72
C ASN A 108 -21.67 -3.48 -9.54
N PRO A 109 -22.10 -4.69 -9.10
CA PRO A 109 -21.20 -5.82 -8.82
C PRO A 109 -20.59 -6.47 -10.08
N LEU A 110 -21.01 -6.03 -11.28
CA LEU A 110 -20.40 -6.47 -12.54
C LEU A 110 -19.09 -5.73 -12.83
N ARG A 111 -18.92 -4.54 -12.24
CA ARG A 111 -17.77 -3.64 -12.44
C ARG A 111 -16.92 -3.47 -11.19
N PHE A 112 -17.52 -3.44 -10.01
CA PHE A 112 -16.81 -3.23 -8.75
C PHE A 112 -16.86 -4.49 -7.90
N ILE A 113 -15.73 -4.81 -7.28
CA ILE A 113 -15.60 -5.84 -6.25
C ILE A 113 -15.15 -5.10 -4.99
N ASP A 114 -15.61 -5.55 -3.83
CA ASP A 114 -15.11 -5.11 -2.53
C ASP A 114 -14.24 -6.25 -1.96
N PRO A 115 -12.91 -6.27 -2.21
CA PRO A 115 -12.08 -7.47 -2.03
C PRO A 115 -11.93 -7.91 -0.57
N ASP A 116 -12.03 -7.02 0.40
CA ASP A 116 -11.94 -7.27 1.85
C ASP A 116 -13.20 -6.82 2.62
N GLY A 117 -14.21 -6.33 1.90
CA GLY A 117 -15.38 -5.74 2.53
C GLY A 117 -15.11 -4.35 3.09
N MET A 118 -14.07 -3.63 2.64
CA MET A 118 -13.70 -2.29 3.08
C MET A 118 -13.08 -1.37 1.99
N GLU A 119 -12.69 -1.85 0.81
CA GLU A 119 -11.54 -1.22 0.14
C GLU A 119 -11.79 -0.10 -0.88
N ASN A 120 -10.87 0.87 -0.79
CA ASN A 120 -10.55 1.92 -1.74
C ASN A 120 -9.01 2.02 -1.78
N GLN A 121 -8.39 1.68 -2.91
CA GLN A 121 -6.93 1.56 -3.08
C GLN A 121 -6.34 2.85 -3.66
N ASP A 122 -5.31 3.43 -3.00
CA ASP A 122 -4.51 4.61 -3.42
C ASP A 122 -3.32 4.90 -2.45
N ILE A 123 -2.99 6.17 -2.15
CA ILE A 123 -1.91 6.55 -1.22
C ILE A 123 -2.45 6.67 0.21
N HIS A 124 -1.85 5.94 1.15
CA HIS A 124 -2.20 5.98 2.58
C HIS A 124 -1.09 6.61 3.42
N LEU A 125 -1.42 7.66 4.17
CA LEU A 125 -0.60 8.19 5.26
C LEU A 125 -1.00 7.57 6.58
N LEU A 126 -0.14 6.69 7.10
CA LEU A 126 -0.32 5.91 8.32
C LEU A 126 0.64 6.40 9.40
N GLY A 127 0.44 5.94 10.65
CA GLY A 127 1.32 6.25 11.76
C GLY A 127 0.93 7.49 12.56
N ASN A 128 1.60 7.70 13.70
CA ASN A 128 1.25 8.74 14.66
C ASN A 128 1.58 10.18 14.18
N LEU A 129 2.37 10.31 13.11
CA LEU A 129 2.71 11.59 12.47
C LEU A 129 2.10 11.75 11.07
N ALA A 130 1.06 10.99 10.73
CA ALA A 130 0.37 11.10 9.45
C ALA A 130 -0.13 12.53 9.14
N ASP A 131 -0.65 13.26 10.14
CA ASP A 131 -1.08 14.67 9.96
C ASP A 131 0.11 15.59 9.60
N LYS A 132 1.28 15.34 10.19
CA LYS A 132 2.51 16.11 9.91
C LYS A 132 3.05 15.79 8.52
N ALA A 133 2.95 14.53 8.10
CA ALA A 133 3.27 14.13 6.73
C ALA A 133 2.34 14.80 5.72
N LEU A 134 1.03 14.86 5.99
CA LEU A 134 0.06 15.56 5.15
C LEU A 134 0.37 17.07 5.06
N GLU A 135 0.68 17.70 6.19
CA GLU A 135 1.08 19.11 6.24
C GLU A 135 2.33 19.37 5.37
N GLN A 136 3.32 18.48 5.44
CA GLN A 136 4.53 18.56 4.62
C GLN A 136 4.25 18.38 3.13
N LEU A 137 3.44 17.40 2.74
CA LEU A 137 3.04 17.20 1.35
C LEU A 137 2.33 18.44 0.80
N ASN A 138 1.35 18.99 1.54
CA ASN A 138 0.64 20.20 1.14
C ASN A 138 1.55 21.45 1.08
N ALA A 139 2.63 21.50 1.86
CA ALA A 139 3.60 22.60 1.81
C ALA A 139 4.51 22.55 0.56
N ASN A 140 4.64 21.38 -0.08
CA ASN A 140 5.48 21.19 -1.25
C ASN A 140 4.70 20.97 -2.56
N SER A 141 3.38 20.76 -2.46
CA SER A 141 2.51 20.49 -3.60
C SER A 141 1.57 21.65 -3.91
N SER A 142 1.20 21.81 -5.18
CA SER A 142 0.08 22.67 -5.57
C SER A 142 -1.29 21.99 -5.37
N LEU A 143 -1.31 20.68 -5.12
CA LEU A 143 -2.52 19.94 -4.80
C LEU A 143 -2.98 20.28 -3.39
N THR A 144 -4.27 20.53 -3.24
CA THR A 144 -4.91 20.53 -1.92
C THR A 144 -5.27 19.09 -1.58
N MET A 145 -4.50 18.48 -0.68
CA MET A 145 -4.69 17.11 -0.22
C MET A 145 -5.33 17.08 1.17
N THR A 146 -6.27 16.18 1.37
CA THR A 146 -6.83 15.80 2.67
C THR A 146 -6.57 14.33 2.91
N LYS A 147 -6.74 13.86 4.15
CA LYS A 147 -6.81 12.43 4.44
C LYS A 147 -8.09 12.06 5.15
N ASP A 148 -8.59 10.86 4.91
CA ASP A 148 -9.70 10.30 5.68
C ASP A 148 -9.22 9.67 7.00
N SER A 149 -10.14 9.02 7.73
CA SER A 149 -9.85 8.34 8.99
C SER A 149 -8.90 7.15 8.86
N ASN A 150 -8.82 6.55 7.68
CA ASN A 150 -7.95 5.42 7.36
C ASN A 150 -6.58 5.89 6.83
N GLY A 151 -6.38 7.20 6.72
CA GLY A 151 -5.16 7.79 6.22
C GLY A 151 -5.09 7.91 4.70
N LYS A 152 -6.14 7.48 3.98
CA LYS A 152 -6.22 7.57 2.53
C LYS A 152 -6.21 9.02 2.08
N LEU A 153 -5.33 9.36 1.15
CA LEU A 153 -5.21 10.69 0.60
C LEU A 153 -6.28 10.97 -0.43
N GLU A 154 -6.86 12.16 -0.37
CA GLU A 154 -7.80 12.65 -1.37
C GLU A 154 -7.40 14.02 -1.87
N THR A 155 -7.69 14.28 -3.14
CA THR A 155 -7.56 15.60 -3.74
C THR A 155 -8.69 15.82 -4.74
N ALA A 156 -9.05 17.08 -5.00
CA ALA A 156 -10.10 17.43 -5.94
C ALA A 156 -9.78 16.91 -7.35
N ASN A 157 -10.81 16.56 -8.12
CA ASN A 157 -10.61 16.22 -9.53
C ASN A 157 -10.22 17.48 -10.30
N LEU A 158 -9.18 17.37 -11.12
CA LEU A 158 -8.64 18.48 -11.89
C LEU A 158 -9.21 18.51 -13.30
N SER A 159 -9.36 19.71 -13.86
CA SER A 159 -9.56 19.86 -15.30
C SER A 159 -8.30 19.45 -16.06
N LYS A 160 -8.43 19.21 -17.36
CA LYS A 160 -7.27 18.87 -18.20
C LYS A 160 -6.21 19.99 -18.22
N SER A 161 -6.63 21.26 -18.17
CA SER A 161 -5.67 22.37 -18.11
C SER A 161 -4.92 22.40 -16.78
N ASP A 162 -5.64 22.20 -15.67
CA ASP A 162 -5.05 22.25 -14.33
C ASP A 162 -4.07 21.09 -14.14
N TYR A 163 -4.44 19.89 -14.57
CA TYR A 163 -3.55 18.73 -14.57
C TYR A 163 -2.26 18.98 -15.39
N ASN A 164 -2.38 19.60 -16.57
CA ASN A 164 -1.22 19.86 -17.41
C ASN A 164 -0.22 20.85 -16.77
N ASN A 165 -0.74 21.79 -15.98
CA ASN A 165 0.04 22.80 -15.26
C ASN A 165 0.74 22.27 -13.99
N LEU A 166 0.40 21.06 -13.53
CA LEU A 166 1.06 20.44 -12.39
C LEU A 166 2.55 20.18 -12.66
N SER A 167 3.35 20.28 -11.60
CA SER A 167 4.74 19.82 -11.58
C SER A 167 4.83 18.31 -11.85
N ALA A 168 6.04 17.82 -12.15
CA ALA A 168 6.23 16.38 -12.36
C ALA A 168 5.88 15.57 -11.11
N THR A 169 6.22 16.06 -9.93
CA THR A 169 5.93 15.43 -8.63
C THR A 169 4.43 15.46 -8.33
N ASP A 170 3.76 16.59 -8.57
CA ASP A 170 2.32 16.72 -8.37
C ASP A 170 1.53 15.81 -9.32
N LYS A 171 2.03 15.56 -10.54
CA LYS A 171 1.41 14.58 -11.45
C LYS A 171 1.52 13.16 -10.90
N VAL A 172 2.65 12.79 -10.30
CA VAL A 172 2.80 11.48 -9.66
C VAL A 172 1.86 11.35 -8.48
N LEU A 173 1.82 12.34 -7.58
CA LEU A 173 0.90 12.35 -6.45
C LEU A 173 -0.56 12.28 -6.89
N TYR A 174 -0.97 13.14 -7.82
CA TYR A 174 -2.34 13.14 -8.35
C TYR A 174 -2.69 11.78 -8.96
N ASN A 175 -1.83 11.23 -9.82
CA ASN A 175 -2.09 9.94 -10.45
C ASN A 175 -2.13 8.81 -9.41
N GLY A 176 -1.24 8.80 -8.42
CA GLY A 176 -1.27 7.83 -7.33
C GLY A 176 -2.54 7.90 -6.48
N ILE A 177 -3.01 9.11 -6.15
CA ILE A 177 -4.29 9.33 -5.45
C ILE A 177 -5.49 8.86 -6.28
N LYS A 178 -5.36 8.80 -7.62
CA LYS A 178 -6.45 8.40 -8.53
C LYS A 178 -6.28 6.98 -9.08
N ASP A 179 -5.24 6.25 -8.68
CA ASP A 179 -4.93 4.92 -9.20
C ASP A 179 -5.44 3.84 -8.26
N SER A 180 -6.46 3.12 -8.71
CA SER A 180 -7.10 2.04 -7.97
C SER A 180 -6.42 0.68 -8.16
N ASN A 181 -5.18 0.62 -8.67
CA ASN A 181 -4.42 -0.63 -8.84
C ASN A 181 -3.17 -0.69 -7.98
N ILE A 182 -2.89 0.38 -7.23
CA ILE A 182 -1.76 0.46 -6.32
C ILE A 182 -2.25 0.84 -4.93
N ASP A 183 -1.51 0.41 -3.92
CA ASP A 183 -1.69 0.78 -2.53
C ASP A 183 -0.34 1.20 -1.95
N SER A 184 -0.10 2.51 -1.90
CA SER A 184 1.16 3.09 -1.40
C SER A 184 1.01 3.43 0.08
N LYS A 185 1.55 2.57 0.96
CA LYS A 185 1.50 2.74 2.42
C LYS A 185 2.71 3.51 2.93
N ILE A 186 2.47 4.72 3.38
CA ILE A 186 3.47 5.63 3.94
C ILE A 186 3.29 5.66 5.46
N TYR A 187 4.15 4.96 6.18
CA TYR A 187 4.17 4.94 7.64
C TYR A 187 4.99 6.13 8.16
N ALA A 188 4.30 7.20 8.52
CA ALA A 188 4.85 8.40 9.11
C ALA A 188 4.81 8.31 10.64
N ASP A 189 5.95 7.95 11.24
CA ASP A 189 6.08 7.79 12.69
C ASP A 189 7.28 8.57 13.24
N ASN A 190 7.34 8.72 14.57
CA ASN A 190 8.52 9.25 15.26
C ASN A 190 9.64 8.20 15.50
N ASN A 191 9.63 7.10 14.74
CA ASN A 191 10.61 6.04 14.81
C ASN A 191 11.81 6.32 13.88
N ASN A 192 13.01 5.94 14.33
CA ASN A 192 14.24 6.01 13.52
C ASN A 192 14.75 4.62 13.11
N ILE A 193 13.94 3.60 13.33
CA ILE A 193 14.23 2.19 13.05
C ILE A 193 12.99 1.59 12.39
N THR A 194 13.16 0.92 11.26
CA THR A 194 12.10 0.19 10.56
C THR A 194 11.71 -1.09 11.32
N PRO A 195 10.54 -1.69 11.05
CA PRO A 195 10.14 -2.97 11.67
C PRO A 195 11.10 -4.13 11.41
N ASP A 196 11.82 -4.12 10.29
CA ASP A 196 12.86 -5.09 9.96
C ASP A 196 14.23 -4.76 10.57
N GLY A 197 14.35 -3.65 11.29
CA GLY A 197 15.52 -3.29 12.10
C GLY A 197 16.58 -2.45 11.39
N GLY A 198 16.27 -1.91 10.22
CA GLY A 198 17.09 -0.92 9.51
C GLY A 198 16.92 0.48 10.09
N LEU A 199 17.92 1.35 9.90
CA LEU A 199 17.80 2.76 10.29
C LEU A 199 16.93 3.53 9.28
N ILE A 200 16.23 4.56 9.75
CA ILE A 200 15.48 5.52 8.93
C ILE A 200 16.21 6.87 8.99
N PRO A 201 17.10 7.19 8.02
CA PRO A 201 17.78 8.49 7.98
C PRO A 201 16.77 9.65 7.85
N GLY A 202 15.73 9.48 7.04
CA GLY A 202 14.61 10.41 6.87
C GLY A 202 13.39 9.66 6.35
N GLY A 203 13.60 8.83 5.34
CA GLY A 203 12.74 7.70 5.03
C GLY A 203 13.53 6.44 4.65
N SER A 204 12.80 5.34 4.46
CA SER A 204 13.31 4.03 4.12
C SER A 204 12.25 3.24 3.35
N PHE A 205 12.60 2.81 2.15
CA PHE A 205 11.71 2.00 1.31
C PHE A 205 11.60 0.57 1.86
N GLY A 206 10.38 0.14 2.12
CA GLY A 206 10.01 -1.16 2.70
C GLY A 206 9.68 -2.24 1.68
N GLY A 207 9.86 -1.98 0.38
CA GLY A 207 9.51 -2.92 -0.69
C GLY A 207 8.16 -2.61 -1.34
N ALA A 208 7.94 -3.21 -2.51
CA ALA A 208 6.63 -3.26 -3.17
C ALA A 208 6.32 -4.70 -3.58
N ASN A 209 5.10 -5.17 -3.33
CA ASN A 209 4.71 -6.54 -3.61
C ASN A 209 3.51 -6.57 -4.56
N TYR A 210 3.56 -7.39 -5.61
CA TYR A 210 2.44 -7.57 -6.52
C TYR A 210 1.63 -8.81 -6.13
N ASP A 211 0.36 -8.61 -5.79
CA ASP A 211 -0.56 -9.70 -5.51
C ASP A 211 -1.30 -10.12 -6.79
N SER A 212 -1.00 -11.34 -7.25
CA SER A 212 -1.62 -11.93 -8.45
C SER A 212 -3.12 -12.23 -8.30
N ALA A 213 -3.62 -12.38 -7.07
CA ALA A 213 -5.02 -12.70 -6.80
C ALA A 213 -5.90 -11.44 -6.89
N THR A 214 -5.45 -10.36 -6.24
CA THR A 214 -6.16 -9.07 -6.23
C THR A 214 -5.79 -8.18 -7.42
N LYS A 215 -4.65 -8.44 -8.07
CA LYS A 215 -4.04 -7.60 -9.12
C LYS A 215 -3.71 -6.20 -8.60
N ILE A 216 -3.20 -6.13 -7.38
CA ILE A 216 -2.80 -4.88 -6.73
C ILE A 216 -1.32 -4.97 -6.42
N SER A 217 -0.60 -3.86 -6.59
CA SER A 217 0.72 -3.73 -5.98
C SER A 217 0.66 -2.88 -4.72
N THR A 218 1.20 -3.39 -3.62
CA THR A 218 1.30 -2.64 -2.37
C THR A 218 2.74 -2.23 -2.13
N GLY A 219 3.00 -0.92 -2.10
CA GLY A 219 4.27 -0.33 -1.73
C GLY A 219 4.30 0.05 -0.26
N THR A 220 5.47 -0.04 0.38
CA THR A 220 5.67 0.41 1.76
C THR A 220 6.82 1.40 1.87
N GLN A 221 6.59 2.52 2.54
CA GLN A 221 7.61 3.51 2.89
C GLN A 221 7.53 3.78 4.39
N TYR A 222 8.66 3.80 5.08
CA TYR A 222 8.76 4.26 6.47
C TYR A 222 9.39 5.64 6.49
N THR A 223 8.78 6.60 7.15
CA THR A 223 9.25 7.99 7.20
C THR A 223 9.24 8.52 8.61
N ASN A 224 10.15 9.46 8.90
CA ASN A 224 10.10 10.28 10.10
C ASN A 224 9.93 11.76 9.71
N PRO A 225 8.68 12.26 9.68
CA PRO A 225 8.37 13.65 9.30
C PRO A 225 9.15 14.70 10.11
N GLU A 226 9.46 14.43 11.38
CA GLU A 226 10.19 15.39 12.22
C GLU A 226 11.65 15.49 11.81
N VAL A 227 12.28 14.34 11.55
CA VAL A 227 13.67 14.28 11.09
C VAL A 227 13.80 14.92 9.71
N LEU A 228 12.86 14.65 8.79
CA LEU A 228 12.79 15.30 7.48
C LEU A 228 12.65 16.83 7.61
N GLY A 229 11.70 17.31 8.42
CA GLY A 229 11.48 18.74 8.62
C GLY A 229 12.66 19.46 9.30
N ASN A 230 13.33 18.79 10.24
CA ASN A 230 14.54 19.32 10.88
C ASN A 230 15.71 19.41 9.89
N ALA A 231 15.86 18.40 9.02
CA ALA A 231 16.86 18.41 7.96
C ALA A 231 16.59 19.54 6.95
N GLU A 232 15.35 19.71 6.50
CA GLU A 232 14.94 20.79 5.59
C GLU A 232 15.23 22.17 6.20
N SER A 233 14.89 22.36 7.47
CA SER A 233 15.15 23.60 8.20
C SER A 233 16.65 23.93 8.27
N PHE A 234 17.50 22.90 8.44
CA PHE A 234 18.95 23.07 8.45
C PHE A 234 19.52 23.41 7.08
N THR A 235 19.09 22.69 6.04
CA THR A 235 19.59 22.85 4.67
C THR A 235 19.05 24.10 3.99
N GLY A 236 17.94 24.66 4.49
CA GLY A 236 17.20 25.73 3.82
C GLY A 236 16.41 25.21 2.61
N THR A 237 16.14 23.91 2.56
CA THR A 237 15.31 23.28 1.53
C THR A 237 13.85 23.65 1.77
N GLN A 238 13.05 23.72 0.71
CA GLN A 238 11.61 23.97 0.83
C GLN A 238 10.97 22.93 1.76
N LYS A 239 10.06 23.40 2.63
CA LYS A 239 9.32 22.53 3.53
C LYS A 239 8.58 21.45 2.76
N GLY A 240 8.70 20.21 3.22
CA GLY A 240 8.03 19.05 2.67
C GLY A 240 8.68 18.42 1.45
N THR A 241 9.84 18.92 1.00
CA THR A 241 10.63 18.28 -0.07
C THR A 241 11.01 16.85 0.29
N GLY A 242 11.43 16.60 1.53
CA GLY A 242 11.77 15.27 2.01
C GLY A 242 10.57 14.34 2.00
N MET A 243 9.44 14.76 2.56
CA MET A 243 8.22 13.93 2.55
C MET A 243 7.74 13.64 1.12
N THR A 244 7.76 14.65 0.24
CA THR A 244 7.34 14.49 -1.16
C THR A 244 8.26 13.52 -1.88
N HIS A 245 9.56 13.57 -1.62
CA HIS A 245 10.53 12.61 -2.15
C HIS A 245 10.13 11.18 -1.81
N GLU A 246 9.96 10.89 -0.51
CA GLU A 246 9.66 9.54 -0.03
C GLU A 246 8.33 9.00 -0.60
N VAL A 247 7.31 9.83 -0.71
CA VAL A 247 6.00 9.43 -1.25
C VAL A 247 6.05 9.23 -2.77
N VAL A 248 6.64 10.16 -3.52
CA VAL A 248 6.75 10.07 -4.99
C VAL A 248 7.58 8.85 -5.40
N GLU A 249 8.69 8.60 -4.71
CA GLU A 249 9.51 7.41 -4.92
C GLU A 249 8.67 6.13 -4.73
N ASN A 250 7.97 6.03 -3.61
CA ASN A 250 7.15 4.86 -3.30
C ASN A 250 6.06 4.62 -4.36
N VAL A 251 5.34 5.67 -4.76
CA VAL A 251 4.28 5.57 -5.79
C VAL A 251 4.84 5.07 -7.10
N LEU A 252 5.96 5.63 -7.57
CA LEU A 252 6.57 5.22 -8.84
C LEU A 252 7.03 3.76 -8.82
N ILE A 253 7.66 3.32 -7.72
CA ILE A 253 8.11 1.94 -7.58
C ILE A 253 6.90 0.98 -7.52
N THR A 254 5.83 1.37 -6.84
CA THR A 254 4.61 0.57 -6.73
C THR A 254 3.90 0.43 -8.08
N GLN A 255 3.86 1.51 -8.87
CA GLN A 255 3.37 1.48 -10.26
C GLN A 255 4.21 0.58 -11.15
N GLU A 256 5.54 0.58 -10.99
CA GLU A 256 6.40 -0.35 -11.74
C GLU A 256 6.13 -1.80 -11.32
N SER A 257 6.02 -2.08 -10.02
CA SER A 257 5.65 -3.41 -9.51
C SER A 257 4.35 -3.90 -10.14
N PHE A 258 3.34 -3.05 -10.23
CA PHE A 258 2.05 -3.39 -10.85
C PHE A 258 2.20 -3.68 -12.34
N LYS A 259 2.94 -2.81 -13.04
CA LYS A 259 3.17 -2.92 -14.48
C LYS A 259 3.96 -4.19 -14.84
N THR A 260 4.98 -4.53 -14.07
CA THR A 260 5.81 -5.72 -14.30
C THR A 260 5.23 -6.99 -13.66
N LYS A 261 4.21 -6.84 -12.81
CA LYS A 261 3.59 -7.93 -12.04
C LYS A 261 4.60 -8.68 -11.19
N SER A 262 5.51 -7.93 -10.57
CA SER A 262 6.64 -8.47 -9.82
C SER A 262 6.94 -7.65 -8.57
N ASP A 263 7.49 -8.34 -7.56
CA ASP A 263 7.93 -7.69 -6.34
C ASP A 263 9.20 -6.85 -6.58
N VAL A 264 9.32 -5.76 -5.84
CA VAL A 264 10.52 -4.92 -5.76
C VAL A 264 11.04 -4.99 -4.33
N PRO A 265 12.16 -5.70 -4.08
CA PRO A 265 12.66 -5.89 -2.73
C PRO A 265 13.30 -4.61 -2.17
N ILE A 266 13.44 -4.59 -0.85
CA ILE A 266 14.20 -3.57 -0.11
C ILE A 266 15.66 -3.58 -0.59
N LYS A 267 16.22 -2.39 -0.84
CA LYS A 267 17.65 -2.23 -1.09
C LYS A 267 18.42 -2.43 0.21
N THR A 268 19.35 -3.38 0.22
CA THR A 268 20.27 -3.61 1.35
C THR A 268 21.71 -3.58 0.86
N ALA A 269 22.68 -3.52 1.78
CA ALA A 269 24.10 -3.60 1.41
C ALA A 269 24.45 -4.90 0.65
N LEU A 270 23.65 -5.96 0.82
CA LEU A 270 23.83 -7.27 0.18
C LEU A 270 22.92 -7.48 -1.04
N ASN A 271 21.94 -6.60 -1.27
CA ASN A 271 20.98 -6.71 -2.35
C ASN A 271 20.77 -5.34 -3.00
N SER A 272 21.40 -5.14 -4.16
CA SER A 272 21.10 -3.96 -4.98
C SER A 272 19.70 -4.09 -5.57
N SER A 273 18.98 -2.98 -5.65
CA SER A 273 17.67 -2.92 -6.28
C SER A 273 17.74 -1.91 -7.43
N PRO A 274 18.03 -2.36 -8.67
CA PRO A 274 18.15 -1.46 -9.82
C PRO A 274 16.86 -0.70 -10.11
N ILE A 275 15.71 -1.31 -9.80
CA ILE A 275 14.39 -0.66 -9.92
C ILE A 275 14.30 0.49 -8.92
N PHE A 276 14.65 0.26 -7.66
CA PHE A 276 14.71 1.31 -6.65
C PHE A 276 15.65 2.44 -7.09
N ASP A 277 16.89 2.12 -7.49
CA ASP A 277 17.88 3.12 -7.89
C ASP A 277 17.39 3.99 -9.06
N LYS A 278 16.77 3.36 -10.07
CA LYS A 278 16.15 4.06 -11.20
C LYS A 278 15.10 5.07 -10.75
N PHE A 279 14.18 4.67 -9.86
CA PHE A 279 13.08 5.54 -9.45
C PHE A 279 13.46 6.55 -8.36
N HIS A 280 14.45 6.25 -7.52
CA HIS A 280 15.09 7.21 -6.63
C HIS A 280 15.75 8.34 -7.43
N ASP A 281 16.57 8.00 -8.43
CA ASP A 281 17.23 8.97 -9.30
C ASP A 281 16.21 9.76 -10.14
N GLN A 282 15.16 9.09 -10.63
CA GLN A 282 14.05 9.75 -11.31
C GLN A 282 13.35 10.75 -10.38
N THR A 283 13.09 10.40 -9.13
CA THR A 283 12.48 11.30 -8.13
C THR A 283 13.36 12.52 -7.86
N ARG A 284 14.67 12.31 -7.65
CA ARG A 284 15.65 13.41 -7.55
C ARG A 284 15.63 14.32 -8.78
N SER A 285 15.49 13.77 -9.98
CA SER A 285 15.44 14.56 -11.22
C SER A 285 14.20 15.43 -11.35
N MET A 286 13.08 15.02 -10.73
CA MET A 286 11.85 15.82 -10.66
C MET A 286 11.95 16.97 -9.63
N MET A 287 12.91 16.89 -8.71
CA MET A 287 13.13 17.85 -7.63
C MET A 287 14.55 18.44 -7.71
N PRO A 288 14.88 19.23 -8.75
CA PRO A 288 16.25 19.69 -9.00
C PRO A 288 16.84 20.60 -7.90
N TYR A 289 16.01 21.09 -6.97
CA TYR A 289 16.43 21.86 -5.80
C TYR A 289 16.43 21.04 -4.49
N ASP A 290 16.20 19.73 -4.57
CA ASP A 290 16.34 18.80 -3.44
C ASP A 290 17.82 18.61 -3.10
N ASN A 291 18.32 19.53 -2.27
CA ASN A 291 19.64 19.47 -1.67
C ASN A 291 19.62 18.74 -0.31
N LEU A 292 18.55 18.01 0.00
CA LEU A 292 18.41 17.31 1.27
C LEU A 292 19.30 16.07 1.27
N VAL A 293 20.41 16.16 2.02
CA VAL A 293 21.32 15.05 2.25
C VAL A 293 21.19 14.62 3.69
N ILE A 294 20.59 13.45 3.91
CA ILE A 294 20.49 12.83 5.22
C ILE A 294 21.22 11.49 5.20
N SER A 295 22.04 11.25 6.21
CA SER A 295 22.84 10.03 6.31
C SER A 295 23.00 9.61 7.76
N ALA A 296 23.40 8.36 7.98
CA ALA A 296 23.68 7.82 9.30
C ALA A 296 25.17 7.50 9.45
N ARG A 297 25.75 7.80 10.62
CA ARG A 297 27.14 7.47 10.96
C ARG A 297 27.27 6.89 12.36
N THR A 298 28.27 6.05 12.57
CA THR A 298 28.58 5.48 13.89
C THR A 298 29.38 6.47 14.74
N ARG A 299 28.99 6.63 16.01
CA ARG A 299 29.62 7.52 16.99
C ARG A 299 29.78 6.82 18.35
N PHE A 300 30.58 7.42 19.22
CA PHE A 300 30.78 6.99 20.62
C PHE A 300 30.29 8.09 21.57
N GLU A 301 29.71 7.70 22.71
CA GLU A 301 29.07 8.61 23.68
C GLU A 301 30.07 9.59 24.31
N THR A 302 31.29 9.14 24.57
CA THR A 302 32.43 9.96 24.98
C THR A 302 33.72 9.35 24.45
N ALA A 303 34.74 10.16 24.18
CA ALA A 303 36.07 9.65 23.82
C ALA A 303 36.58 8.69 24.91
N GLY A 304 36.78 7.41 24.58
CA GLY A 304 37.20 6.36 25.51
C GLY A 304 36.08 5.46 26.06
N THR A 305 34.80 5.70 25.72
CA THR A 305 33.68 4.80 26.07
C THR A 305 33.46 3.73 25.01
N THR A 306 32.95 2.56 25.40
CA THR A 306 32.61 1.45 24.48
C THR A 306 31.19 1.53 23.92
N ARG A 307 30.34 2.41 24.45
CA ARG A 307 28.92 2.51 24.05
C ARG A 307 28.80 3.28 22.73
N LYS A 308 28.31 2.58 21.71
CA LYS A 308 28.16 3.07 20.34
C LYS A 308 26.73 3.53 20.10
N TYR A 309 26.56 4.53 19.24
CA TYR A 309 25.26 4.93 18.71
C TYR A 309 25.38 5.27 17.22
N TYR A 310 24.28 5.07 16.50
CA TYR A 310 24.07 5.55 15.15
C TYR A 310 23.46 6.95 15.22
N GLU A 311 24.12 7.92 14.60
CA GLU A 311 23.68 9.30 14.50
C GLU A 311 23.17 9.56 13.09
N GLY A 312 21.88 9.85 12.95
CA GLY A 312 21.35 10.46 11.74
C GLY A 312 21.70 11.94 11.70
N PHE A 313 22.20 12.43 10.57
CA PHE A 313 22.59 13.82 10.41
C PHE A 313 22.21 14.36 9.02
N ALA A 314 21.85 15.64 8.98
CA ALA A 314 21.72 16.39 7.73
C ALA A 314 23.06 17.05 7.37
N GLY A 315 23.37 17.12 6.08
CA GLY A 315 24.57 17.78 5.56
C GLY A 315 24.24 18.86 4.53
N LYS A 316 24.97 19.99 4.58
CA LYS A 316 24.97 21.00 3.50
C LYS A 316 26.38 21.49 3.21
N LYS A 317 26.65 21.92 1.99
CA LYS A 317 27.87 22.66 1.65
C LYS A 317 27.62 24.14 1.84
N ASP A 318 28.54 24.83 2.52
CA ASP A 318 28.51 26.29 2.58
C ASP A 318 29.10 26.93 1.31
N ALA A 319 29.05 28.26 1.23
CA ALA A 319 29.53 29.03 0.08
C ALA A 319 31.03 28.82 -0.24
N ASN A 320 31.81 28.31 0.74
CA ASN A 320 33.23 28.01 0.58
C ASN A 320 33.48 26.53 0.29
N GLY A 321 32.43 25.75 0.05
CA GLY A 321 32.51 24.31 -0.22
C GLY A 321 32.76 23.44 1.01
N LYS A 322 32.74 24.00 2.23
CA LYS A 322 32.92 23.24 3.47
C LYS A 322 31.61 22.57 3.86
N ILE A 323 31.70 21.30 4.26
CA ILE A 323 30.54 20.51 4.69
C ILE A 323 30.19 20.90 6.13
N GLN A 324 28.95 21.33 6.33
CA GLN A 324 28.34 21.53 7.64
C GLN A 324 27.36 20.39 7.90
N THR A 325 27.33 19.88 9.12
CA THR A 325 26.44 18.79 9.52
C THR A 325 25.65 19.14 10.77
N GLN A 326 24.36 18.80 10.79
CA GLN A 326 23.51 18.89 11.98
C GLN A 326 23.03 17.50 12.39
N PRO A 327 23.30 17.04 13.63
CA PRO A 327 22.69 15.84 14.18
C PRO A 327 21.17 15.99 14.26
N LEU A 328 20.44 14.96 13.83
CA LEU A 328 18.97 14.92 13.82
C LEU A 328 18.42 13.98 14.89
N TYR A 329 19.04 12.80 15.03
CA TYR A 329 18.62 11.80 16.01
C TYR A 329 19.79 10.90 16.42
N LYS A 330 19.58 10.12 17.49
CA LYS A 330 20.53 9.12 17.98
C LYS A 330 19.79 7.80 18.25
N VAL A 331 20.36 6.69 17.79
CA VAL A 331 19.90 5.33 18.10
C VAL A 331 21.08 4.56 18.68
N TYR A 332 20.98 4.08 19.92
CA TYR A 332 22.07 3.32 20.53
C TYR A 332 22.21 1.93 19.89
N SER A 333 23.44 1.43 19.77
CA SER A 333 23.71 0.13 19.14
C SER A 333 23.20 -1.07 19.94
N ASP A 334 22.76 -0.85 21.18
CA ASP A 334 22.13 -1.83 22.07
C ASP A 334 20.59 -1.81 21.99
N ASP A 335 20.00 -0.98 21.12
CA ASP A 335 18.56 -0.96 20.87
C ASP A 335 18.11 -2.31 20.28
N LYS A 336 17.20 -2.99 20.98
CA LYS A 336 16.72 -4.33 20.63
C LYS A 336 15.97 -4.39 19.30
N ARG A 337 15.55 -3.25 18.75
CA ARG A 337 14.85 -3.16 17.47
C ARG A 337 15.82 -3.22 16.28
N LEU A 338 17.10 -2.91 16.47
CA LEU A 338 18.09 -3.00 15.40
C LEU A 338 18.38 -4.45 15.05
N LYS A 339 18.33 -4.77 13.75
CA LYS A 339 18.94 -6.00 13.23
C LYS A 339 20.37 -5.69 12.80
N LYS A 340 21.30 -6.50 13.28
CA LYS A 340 22.74 -6.32 13.08
C LYS A 340 23.17 -6.56 11.64
#